data_AF-A0A845XX72-F1
#
_entry.id   AF-A0A845XX72-F1
#
_cell.length_a   1.000
_cell.length_b   1.000
_cell.length_c   1.000
_cell.angle_alpha   90.00
_cell.angle_beta   90.00
_cell.angle_gamma   90.00
#
_symmetry.space_group_name_H-M   'P 1'
#
loop_
_entity.id
_entity.type
_entity.pdbx_description
1 polymer ?
#
loop_
_entity_poly.entity_id
_entity_poly.type
_entity_poly.pdbx_seq_one_letter_code
_entity_poly.pdbx_strand_id
1 'polypeptide(L)'
;VRQAAWTMIEQRLNRIRSNSQDMLAAVRLLEAKWQDSREFATKLFSQQITEQEWTPEVMVSICDSTRDDVRQFGRDLVLRTFQQSYGQDYLLKFSEHPSQDMQLFATNYLEQYAVDNPDRLQDLIPYFISILSRVNRGRIAKQRVFAFLEAEAKKSQAAAKIVAEILTRQSLTMAIGDKARSIHIMLKIHQNYPSIPLPIQVKPVSELRGV
;
A
#
# COMPACT_ATOMS: atom_id res chain seq x y z
N VAL A 1 3.68 26.17 29.40
CA VAL A 1 3.54 24.69 29.35
C VAL A 1 4.12 24.09 28.07
N ARG A 2 3.67 24.48 26.85
CA ARG A 2 4.12 23.86 25.59
C ARG A 2 5.63 24.01 25.31
N GLN A 3 6.15 25.23 25.39
CA GLN A 3 7.59 25.49 25.25
C GLN A 3 8.42 24.70 26.28
N ALA A 4 7.96 24.62 27.53
CA ALA A 4 8.64 23.82 28.55
C ALA A 4 8.66 22.32 28.20
N ALA A 5 7.58 21.77 27.63
CA ALA A 5 7.55 20.40 27.15
C ALA A 5 8.51 20.16 25.96
N TRP A 6 8.63 21.14 25.06
CA TRP A 6 9.60 21.08 23.96
C TRP A 6 11.04 21.04 24.49
N THR A 7 11.37 21.91 25.45
CA THR A 7 12.69 21.91 26.11
C THR A 7 12.97 20.58 26.81
N MET A 8 11.97 19.98 27.46
CA MET A 8 12.13 18.65 28.09
C MET A 8 12.44 17.55 27.07
N ILE A 9 11.85 17.61 25.87
CA ILE A 9 12.15 16.66 24.78
C ILE A 9 13.58 16.87 24.29
N GLU A 10 13.99 18.11 24.03
CA GLU A 10 15.34 18.44 23.57
C GLU A 10 16.41 17.97 24.57
N GLN A 11 16.18 18.19 25.87
CA GLN A 11 17.08 17.74 26.93
C GLN A 11 17.19 16.20 27.04
N ARG A 12 16.17 15.47 26.58
CA ARG A 12 16.11 14.00 26.61
C ARG A 12 16.37 13.35 25.27
N LEU A 13 16.77 14.13 24.26
CA LEU A 13 16.83 13.67 22.88
C LEU A 13 17.76 12.46 22.68
N ASN A 14 18.92 12.44 23.35
CA ASN A 14 19.84 11.29 23.29
C ASN A 14 19.19 10.00 23.82
N ARG A 15 18.34 10.09 24.84
CA ARG A 15 17.60 8.93 25.36
C ARG A 15 16.51 8.49 24.38
N ILE A 16 15.78 9.45 23.81
CA ILE A 16 14.73 9.20 22.81
C ILE A 16 15.30 8.49 21.58
N ARG A 17 16.47 8.94 21.11
CA ARG A 17 17.20 8.33 19.97
C ARG A 17 17.59 6.87 20.21
N SER A 18 18.04 6.54 21.43
CA SER A 18 18.52 5.19 21.76
C SER A 18 17.43 4.22 22.23
N ASN A 19 16.17 4.65 22.31
CA ASN A 19 15.08 3.83 22.81
C ASN A 19 13.83 3.96 21.94
N SER A 20 13.43 2.88 21.28
CA SER A 20 12.29 2.88 20.35
C SER A 20 10.96 3.21 21.03
N GLN A 21 10.76 2.83 22.30
CA GLN A 21 9.53 3.15 23.04
C GLN A 21 9.46 4.65 23.38
N ASP A 22 10.58 5.25 23.77
CA ASP A 22 10.65 6.69 23.99
C ASP A 22 10.48 7.45 22.65
N MET A 23 11.00 6.92 21.54
CA MET A 23 10.76 7.45 20.20
C MET A 23 9.27 7.39 19.81
N LEU A 24 8.61 6.24 20.00
CA LEU A 24 7.18 6.08 19.75
C LEU A 24 6.33 7.07 20.57
N ALA A 25 6.70 7.30 21.83
CA ALA A 25 6.04 8.30 22.65
C ALA A 25 6.30 9.72 22.13
N ALA A 26 7.52 10.02 21.70
CA ALA A 26 7.92 11.33 21.21
C ALA A 26 7.24 11.70 19.88
N VAL A 27 7.13 10.77 18.93
CA VAL A 27 6.52 11.04 17.60
C VAL A 27 5.03 11.37 17.71
N ARG A 28 4.35 11.04 18.81
CA ARG A 28 2.98 11.51 19.10
C ARG A 28 2.87 13.03 19.17
N LEU A 29 3.99 13.77 19.31
CA LEU A 29 3.98 15.23 19.22
C LEU A 29 3.57 15.72 17.82
N LEU A 30 3.75 14.91 16.77
CA LEU A 30 3.25 15.18 15.43
C LEU A 30 1.70 15.24 15.40
N GLU A 31 1.02 14.58 16.34
CA GLU A 31 -0.43 14.59 16.50
C GLU A 31 -0.95 15.77 17.35
N ALA A 32 -0.07 16.66 17.81
CA ALA A 32 -0.46 17.76 18.67
C ALA A 32 -1.55 18.63 18.01
N LYS A 33 -2.53 19.09 18.80
CA LYS A 33 -3.60 19.98 18.30
C LYS A 33 -3.06 21.33 17.81
N TRP A 34 -1.98 21.81 18.42
CA TRP A 34 -1.37 23.11 18.14
C TRP A 34 -0.38 23.05 16.98
N GLN A 35 -0.50 23.98 16.04
CA GLN A 35 0.31 24.03 14.81
C GLN A 35 1.81 24.19 15.09
N ASP A 36 2.19 25.13 15.94
CA ASP A 36 3.57 25.37 16.38
C ASP A 36 4.20 24.14 17.07
N SER A 37 3.44 23.35 17.84
CA SER A 37 3.92 22.07 18.39
C SER A 37 4.21 21.05 17.30
N ARG A 38 3.39 20.99 16.24
CA ARG A 38 3.62 20.10 15.10
C ARG A 38 4.83 20.55 14.29
N GLU A 39 4.95 21.85 14.02
CA GLU A 39 6.10 22.43 13.33
C GLU A 39 7.40 22.17 14.08
N PHE A 40 7.38 22.34 15.41
CA PHE A 40 8.48 21.97 16.27
C PHE A 40 8.82 20.48 16.14
N ALA A 41 7.82 19.58 16.22
CA ALA A 41 8.04 18.14 16.09
C ALA A 41 8.61 17.76 14.72
N THR A 42 8.03 18.24 13.64
CA THR A 42 8.49 17.99 12.27
C THR A 42 9.93 18.47 12.10
N LYS A 43 10.27 19.66 12.61
CA LYS A 43 11.64 20.18 12.57
C LYS A 43 12.60 19.31 13.39
N LEU A 44 12.22 18.94 14.61
CA LEU A 44 13.00 18.10 15.49
C LEU A 44 13.32 16.76 14.80
N PHE A 45 12.29 16.04 14.34
CA PHE A 45 12.46 14.70 13.79
C PHE A 45 13.14 14.68 12.42
N SER A 46 12.95 15.72 11.60
CA SER A 46 13.63 15.81 10.30
C SER A 46 15.10 16.21 10.37
N GLN A 47 15.52 16.93 11.42
CA GLN A 47 16.88 17.48 11.52
C GLN A 47 17.75 16.75 12.53
N GLN A 48 17.14 16.14 13.54
CA GLN A 48 17.86 15.63 14.70
C GLN A 48 17.84 14.11 14.83
N ILE A 49 17.11 13.39 13.98
CA ILE A 49 17.12 11.92 13.99
C ILE A 49 17.79 11.44 12.70
N THR A 50 18.73 10.51 12.86
CA THR A 50 19.50 9.90 11.78
C THR A 50 18.79 8.67 11.23
N GLU A 51 19.17 8.23 10.03
CA GLU A 51 18.54 7.11 9.32
C GLU A 51 18.57 5.80 10.10
N GLN A 52 19.60 5.59 10.94
CA GLN A 52 19.78 4.37 11.73
C GLN A 52 18.94 4.32 13.01
N GLU A 53 18.48 5.47 13.49
CA GLU A 53 17.65 5.59 14.70
C GLU A 53 16.17 5.32 14.41
N TRP A 54 15.82 5.23 13.13
CA TRP A 54 14.48 4.96 12.67
C TRP A 54 14.20 3.45 12.59
N THR A 55 13.20 3.01 13.35
CA THR A 55 12.73 1.62 13.32
C THR A 55 11.44 1.50 12.49
N PRO A 56 11.13 0.30 11.96
CA PRO A 56 9.89 0.07 11.22
C PRO A 56 8.64 0.39 12.04
N GLU A 57 8.66 0.04 13.33
CA GLU A 57 7.54 0.27 14.25
C GLU A 57 7.23 1.77 14.38
N VAL A 58 8.26 2.61 14.54
CA VAL A 58 8.10 4.06 14.62
C VAL A 58 7.60 4.63 13.30
N MET A 59 8.17 4.19 12.17
CA MET A 59 7.73 4.64 10.85
C MET A 59 6.27 4.31 10.58
N VAL A 60 5.87 3.08 10.86
CA VAL A 60 4.48 2.62 10.70
C VAL A 60 3.56 3.45 11.60
N SER A 61 3.95 3.76 12.84
CA SER A 61 3.14 4.59 13.73
C SER A 61 2.91 6.00 13.19
N ILE A 62 3.87 6.61 12.50
CA ILE A 62 3.69 7.94 11.88
C ILE A 62 2.77 7.82 10.65
N CYS A 63 2.99 6.80 9.83
CA CYS A 63 2.20 6.52 8.63
C CYS A 63 0.74 6.12 8.91
N ASP A 64 0.44 5.59 10.11
CA ASP A 64 -0.92 5.23 10.57
C ASP A 64 -1.70 6.44 11.11
N SER A 65 -1.13 7.64 11.03
CA SER A 65 -1.80 8.86 11.49
C SER A 65 -3.13 9.08 10.78
N THR A 66 -4.14 9.53 11.54
CA THR A 66 -5.39 10.02 10.95
C THR A 66 -5.22 11.35 10.21
N ARG A 67 -4.11 12.08 10.44
CA ARG A 67 -3.84 13.38 9.83
C ARG A 67 -3.04 13.26 8.54
N ASP A 68 -3.52 13.91 7.48
CA ASP A 68 -2.89 13.86 6.16
C ASP A 68 -1.47 14.46 6.15
N ASP A 69 -1.22 15.51 6.93
CA ASP A 69 0.08 16.17 7.05
C ASP A 69 1.13 15.26 7.71
N VAL A 70 0.74 14.56 8.79
CA VAL A 70 1.62 13.61 9.48
C VAL A 70 1.88 12.38 8.62
N ARG A 71 0.88 11.83 7.92
CA ARG A 71 1.09 10.72 6.99
C ARG A 71 2.01 11.09 5.84
N GLN A 72 1.88 12.31 5.30
CA GLN A 72 2.78 12.80 4.27
C GLN A 72 4.22 12.85 4.77
N PHE A 73 4.43 13.41 5.96
CA PHE A 73 5.74 13.42 6.62
C PHE A 73 6.30 12.00 6.81
N GLY A 74 5.48 11.06 7.31
CA GLY A 74 5.87 9.66 7.49
C GLY A 74 6.31 8.99 6.19
N ARG A 75 5.55 9.17 5.10
CA ARG A 75 5.93 8.64 3.78
C ARG A 75 7.24 9.22 3.27
N ASP A 76 7.40 10.54 3.38
CA ASP A 76 8.63 11.21 2.93
C ASP A 76 9.84 10.70 3.71
N LEU A 77 9.65 10.41 5.00
CA LEU A 77 10.68 9.85 5.86
C LEU A 77 11.00 8.40 5.48
N VAL A 78 9.99 7.54 5.31
CA VAL A 78 10.17 6.15 4.86
C VAL A 78 10.92 6.08 3.54
N LEU A 79 10.63 6.96 2.58
CA LEU A 79 11.32 7.00 1.29
C LEU A 79 12.81 7.40 1.42
N ARG A 80 13.14 8.27 2.37
CA ARG A 80 14.52 8.74 2.59
C ARG A 80 15.36 7.72 3.35
N THR A 81 14.76 7.07 4.34
CA THR A 81 15.47 6.16 5.27
C THR A 81 15.17 4.70 4.97
N PHE A 82 14.79 4.39 3.73
CA PHE A 82 14.33 3.06 3.36
C PHE A 82 15.46 2.03 3.52
N GLN A 83 15.15 0.92 4.19
CA GLN A 83 16.03 -0.24 4.28
C GLN A 83 15.32 -1.46 3.70
N GLN A 84 16.03 -2.20 2.86
CA GLN A 84 15.45 -3.34 2.13
C GLN A 84 14.88 -4.42 3.06
N SER A 85 15.51 -4.61 4.23
CA SER A 85 15.07 -5.53 5.29
C SER A 85 13.67 -5.22 5.83
N TYR A 86 13.20 -3.98 5.73
CA TYR A 86 11.91 -3.54 6.27
C TYR A 86 10.77 -3.59 5.25
N GLY A 87 11.07 -3.83 3.98
CA GLY A 87 10.08 -3.72 2.92
C GLY A 87 8.93 -4.73 3.01
N GLN A 88 9.16 -5.93 3.56
CA GLN A 88 8.08 -6.90 3.82
C GLN A 88 7.11 -6.40 4.88
N ASP A 89 7.63 -5.90 6.00
CA ASP A 89 6.82 -5.34 7.09
C ASP A 89 6.05 -4.11 6.62
N TYR A 90 6.70 -3.24 5.86
CA TYR A 90 6.07 -2.06 5.26
C TYR A 90 4.96 -2.43 4.28
N LEU A 91 5.18 -3.39 3.40
CA LEU A 91 4.13 -3.83 2.48
C LEU A 91 2.90 -4.29 3.27
N LEU A 92 3.08 -5.18 4.25
CA LEU A 92 1.98 -5.71 5.04
C LEU A 92 1.25 -4.58 5.79
N LYS A 93 1.98 -3.80 6.59
CA LYS A 93 1.39 -2.75 7.44
C LYS A 93 0.75 -1.62 6.64
N PHE A 94 1.36 -1.18 5.55
CA PHE A 94 0.76 -0.11 4.74
C PHE A 94 -0.43 -0.61 3.91
N SER A 95 -0.47 -1.89 3.54
CA SER A 95 -1.62 -2.47 2.82
C SER A 95 -2.89 -2.56 3.67
N GLU A 96 -2.74 -2.63 5.00
CA GLU A 96 -3.84 -2.65 5.97
C GLU A 96 -4.49 -1.26 6.16
N HIS A 97 -3.82 -0.18 5.74
CA HIS A 97 -4.29 1.18 5.98
C HIS A 97 -5.49 1.56 5.08
N PRO A 98 -6.55 2.21 5.62
CA PRO A 98 -7.76 2.52 4.85
C PRO A 98 -7.60 3.76 3.95
N SER A 99 -6.63 4.63 4.19
CA SER A 99 -6.50 5.89 3.43
C SER A 99 -5.98 5.67 2.01
N GLN A 100 -6.42 6.51 1.07
CA GLN A 100 -6.07 6.37 -0.35
C GLN A 100 -4.58 6.57 -0.63
N ASP A 101 -4.00 7.53 0.06
CA ASP A 101 -2.61 7.94 -0.06
C ASP A 101 -1.66 6.85 0.46
N MET A 102 -2.02 6.17 1.56
CA MET A 102 -1.26 5.01 2.05
C MET A 102 -1.45 3.77 1.19
N GLN A 103 -2.66 3.50 0.70
CA GLN A 103 -2.86 2.40 -0.24
C GLN A 103 -2.07 2.61 -1.54
N LEU A 104 -2.04 3.84 -2.08
CA LEU A 104 -1.18 4.15 -3.21
C LEU A 104 0.29 3.95 -2.85
N PHE A 105 0.72 4.36 -1.67
CA PHE A 105 2.10 4.21 -1.22
C PHE A 105 2.52 2.73 -1.10
N ALA A 106 1.65 1.87 -0.57
CA ALA A 106 1.88 0.43 -0.48
C ALA A 106 2.13 -0.23 -1.84
N THR A 107 1.60 0.32 -2.94
CA THR A 107 1.87 -0.20 -4.30
C THR A 107 3.34 -0.17 -4.69
N ASN A 108 4.16 0.71 -4.08
CA ASN A 108 5.59 0.79 -4.35
C ASN A 108 6.35 -0.48 -3.95
N TYR A 109 5.79 -1.30 -3.06
CA TYR A 109 6.45 -2.47 -2.49
C TYR A 109 6.02 -3.79 -3.14
N LEU A 110 4.98 -3.78 -3.98
CA LEU A 110 4.41 -5.00 -4.55
C LEU A 110 5.42 -5.77 -5.42
N GLU A 111 6.07 -5.08 -6.35
CA GLU A 111 6.99 -5.70 -7.31
C GLU A 111 8.23 -6.32 -6.65
N GLN A 112 8.64 -5.82 -5.48
CA GLN A 112 9.83 -6.29 -4.80
C GLN A 112 9.54 -7.31 -3.69
N TYR A 113 8.35 -7.24 -3.07
CA TYR A 113 8.05 -7.99 -1.84
C TYR A 113 6.84 -8.92 -1.92
N ALA A 114 6.07 -8.90 -3.01
CA ALA A 114 4.93 -9.81 -3.24
C ALA A 114 5.07 -10.67 -4.51
N VAL A 115 6.08 -10.43 -5.34
CA VAL A 115 6.33 -11.19 -6.56
C VAL A 115 6.66 -12.65 -6.27
N ASP A 116 6.14 -13.55 -7.10
CA ASP A 116 6.41 -14.99 -7.09
C ASP A 116 6.02 -15.68 -5.78
N ASN A 117 5.09 -15.07 -5.03
CA ASN A 117 4.67 -15.54 -3.72
C ASN A 117 3.12 -15.64 -3.64
N PRO A 118 2.54 -16.79 -4.01
CA PRO A 118 1.09 -17.00 -3.96
C PRO A 118 0.48 -16.84 -2.56
N ASP A 119 1.19 -17.22 -1.49
CA ASP A 119 0.69 -17.05 -0.13
C ASP A 119 0.58 -15.56 0.23
N ARG A 120 1.60 -14.77 -0.13
CA ARG A 120 1.55 -13.32 0.05
C ARG A 120 0.45 -12.67 -0.81
N LEU A 121 0.27 -13.13 -2.04
CA LEU A 121 -0.79 -12.67 -2.91
C LEU A 121 -2.18 -12.93 -2.28
N GLN A 122 -2.35 -14.09 -1.64
CA GLN A 122 -3.56 -14.46 -0.89
C GLN A 122 -3.79 -13.52 0.30
N ASP A 123 -2.76 -13.25 1.11
CA ASP A 123 -2.84 -12.34 2.26
C ASP A 123 -3.25 -10.91 1.86
N LEU A 124 -2.83 -10.47 0.67
CA LEU A 124 -3.10 -9.12 0.15
C LEU A 124 -4.45 -8.97 -0.56
N ILE A 125 -5.28 -10.02 -0.63
CA ILE A 125 -6.62 -9.97 -1.24
C ILE A 125 -7.47 -8.80 -0.69
N PRO A 126 -7.59 -8.56 0.63
CA PRO A 126 -8.39 -7.46 1.16
C PRO A 126 -7.90 -6.09 0.66
N TYR A 127 -6.58 -5.92 0.55
CA TYR A 127 -5.95 -4.71 0.05
C TYR A 127 -6.27 -4.47 -1.43
N PHE A 128 -6.14 -5.49 -2.29
CA PHE A 128 -6.50 -5.37 -3.71
C PHE A 128 -7.99 -5.06 -3.90
N ILE A 129 -8.87 -5.74 -3.16
CA ILE A 129 -10.32 -5.47 -3.17
C ILE A 129 -10.59 -4.01 -2.76
N SER A 130 -9.94 -3.52 -1.70
CA SER A 130 -10.10 -2.15 -1.22
C SER A 130 -9.69 -1.11 -2.27
N ILE A 131 -8.58 -1.32 -2.99
CA ILE A 131 -8.15 -0.42 -4.08
C ILE A 131 -9.13 -0.46 -5.25
N LEU A 132 -9.49 -1.67 -5.69
CA LEU A 132 -10.25 -1.89 -6.91
C LEU A 132 -11.71 -1.45 -6.81
N SER A 133 -12.31 -1.54 -5.62
CA SER A 133 -13.70 -1.16 -5.34
C SER A 133 -13.97 0.34 -5.33
N ARG A 134 -12.94 1.21 -5.25
CA ARG A 134 -13.12 2.66 -5.17
C ARG A 134 -13.62 3.25 -6.49
N VAL A 135 -14.87 3.71 -6.55
CA VAL A 135 -15.44 4.31 -7.77
C VAL A 135 -14.84 5.70 -8.01
N ASN A 136 -14.41 5.97 -9.24
CA ASN A 136 -13.89 7.27 -9.70
C ASN A 136 -12.71 7.85 -8.88
N ARG A 137 -11.96 7.00 -8.14
CA ARG A 137 -10.78 7.40 -7.34
C ARG A 137 -9.63 6.41 -7.52
N GLY A 138 -8.42 6.83 -7.16
CA GLY A 138 -7.26 5.93 -7.07
C GLY A 138 -6.75 5.38 -8.41
N ARG A 139 -6.93 6.09 -9.52
CA ARG A 139 -6.58 5.62 -10.88
C ARG A 139 -5.15 5.04 -10.97
N ILE A 140 -4.17 5.71 -10.37
CA ILE A 140 -2.76 5.26 -10.38
C ILE A 140 -2.60 3.95 -9.61
N ALA A 141 -3.17 3.86 -8.40
CA ALA A 141 -3.12 2.66 -7.58
C ALA A 141 -3.78 1.47 -8.29
N LYS A 142 -4.96 1.67 -8.89
CA LYS A 142 -5.64 0.64 -9.68
C LYS A 142 -4.81 0.16 -10.86
N GLN A 143 -4.18 1.08 -11.60
CA GLN A 143 -3.33 0.72 -12.72
C GLN A 143 -2.15 -0.16 -12.28
N ARG A 144 -1.48 0.20 -11.18
CA ARG A 144 -0.39 -0.59 -10.61
C ARG A 144 -0.86 -1.96 -10.12
N VAL A 145 -1.99 -2.01 -9.41
CA VAL A 145 -2.59 -3.28 -8.95
C VAL A 145 -2.96 -4.17 -10.13
N PHE A 146 -3.63 -3.66 -11.16
CA PHE A 146 -3.96 -4.46 -12.33
C PHE A 146 -2.72 -5.00 -13.05
N ALA A 147 -1.69 -4.16 -13.22
CA ALA A 147 -0.44 -4.59 -13.84
C ALA A 147 0.24 -5.69 -13.03
N PHE A 148 0.31 -5.53 -11.70
CA PHE A 148 0.87 -6.54 -10.78
C PHE A 148 0.08 -7.85 -10.84
N LEU A 149 -1.26 -7.80 -10.70
CA LEU A 149 -2.10 -9.01 -10.75
C LEU A 149 -2.02 -9.72 -12.09
N GLU A 150 -1.97 -8.99 -13.21
CA GLU A 150 -1.80 -9.60 -14.53
C GLU A 150 -0.43 -10.29 -14.66
N ALA A 151 0.62 -9.69 -14.12
CA ALA A 151 1.96 -10.27 -14.13
C ALA A 151 1.99 -11.57 -13.33
N GLU A 152 1.50 -11.56 -12.08
CA GLU A 152 1.48 -12.75 -11.22
C GLU A 152 0.61 -13.88 -11.77
N ALA A 153 -0.54 -13.56 -12.36
CA ALA A 153 -1.45 -14.54 -12.95
C ALA A 153 -0.82 -15.35 -14.10
N LYS A 154 0.25 -14.87 -14.73
CA LYS A 154 0.94 -15.60 -15.81
C LYS A 154 2.00 -16.59 -15.32
N LYS A 155 2.42 -16.46 -14.06
CA LYS A 155 3.60 -17.18 -13.55
C LYS A 155 3.26 -18.54 -12.98
N SER A 156 2.08 -18.68 -12.38
CA SER A 156 1.64 -19.95 -11.82
C SER A 156 0.12 -20.08 -11.83
N GLN A 157 -0.35 -21.33 -11.89
CA GLN A 157 -1.78 -21.64 -11.78
C GLN A 157 -2.35 -21.24 -10.41
N ALA A 158 -1.55 -21.34 -9.35
CA ALA A 158 -1.94 -20.92 -8.00
C ALA A 158 -2.23 -19.41 -7.95
N ALA A 159 -1.30 -18.59 -8.43
CA ALA A 159 -1.50 -17.14 -8.53
C ALA A 159 -2.68 -16.80 -9.46
N ALA A 160 -2.80 -17.47 -10.61
CA ALA A 160 -3.91 -17.27 -11.53
C ALA A 160 -5.28 -17.51 -10.88
N LYS A 161 -5.39 -18.54 -10.01
CA LYS A 161 -6.63 -18.84 -9.27
C LYS A 161 -6.99 -17.72 -8.29
N ILE A 162 -6.00 -17.18 -7.59
CA ILE A 162 -6.19 -16.07 -6.64
C ILE A 162 -6.63 -14.81 -7.38
N VAL A 163 -5.95 -14.47 -8.49
CA VAL A 163 -6.30 -13.31 -9.30
C VAL A 163 -7.70 -13.46 -9.90
N ALA A 164 -8.07 -14.66 -10.36
CA ALA A 164 -9.42 -14.96 -10.85
C ALA A 164 -10.49 -14.69 -9.79
N GLU A 165 -10.25 -15.08 -8.53
CA GLU A 165 -11.17 -14.81 -7.41
C GLU A 165 -11.35 -13.30 -7.18
N ILE A 166 -10.25 -12.54 -7.12
CA ILE A 166 -10.28 -11.09 -6.94
C ILE A 166 -11.09 -10.43 -8.06
N LEU A 167 -10.77 -10.73 -9.33
CA LEU A 167 -11.41 -10.11 -10.48
C LEU A 167 -12.88 -10.52 -10.64
N THR A 168 -13.23 -11.76 -10.31
CA THR A 168 -14.62 -12.23 -10.32
C THR A 168 -15.46 -11.37 -9.38
N ARG A 169 -15.00 -11.19 -8.13
CA ARG A 169 -15.71 -10.38 -7.13
C ARG A 169 -15.85 -8.92 -7.56
N GLN A 170 -14.81 -8.33 -8.16
CA GLN A 170 -14.81 -6.92 -8.55
C GLN A 170 -15.56 -6.62 -9.85
N SER A 171 -15.62 -7.58 -10.78
CA SER A 171 -16.23 -7.38 -12.12
C SER A 171 -17.71 -6.95 -12.10
N LEU A 172 -18.39 -7.20 -10.98
CA LEU A 172 -19.80 -6.86 -10.77
C LEU A 172 -20.01 -5.42 -10.27
N THR A 173 -19.00 -4.81 -9.63
CA THR A 173 -19.14 -3.54 -8.89
C THR A 173 -18.29 -2.40 -9.45
N MET A 174 -17.49 -2.67 -10.49
CA MET A 174 -16.53 -1.74 -11.06
C MET A 174 -17.11 -0.72 -12.06
N ALA A 175 -16.45 0.43 -12.16
CA ALA A 175 -16.63 1.37 -13.27
C ALA A 175 -16.25 0.72 -14.61
N ILE A 176 -16.86 1.19 -15.71
CA ILE A 176 -16.75 0.58 -17.05
C ILE A 176 -15.29 0.36 -17.49
N GLY A 177 -14.41 1.35 -17.29
CA GLY A 177 -13.00 1.26 -17.69
C GLY A 177 -12.22 0.19 -16.91
N ASP A 178 -12.49 0.05 -15.62
CA ASP A 178 -11.88 -0.98 -14.80
C ASP A 178 -12.44 -2.37 -15.15
N LYS A 179 -13.73 -2.45 -15.49
CA LYS A 179 -14.38 -3.68 -15.95
C LYS A 179 -13.74 -4.24 -17.22
N ALA A 180 -13.43 -3.39 -18.20
CA ALA A 180 -12.75 -3.81 -19.42
C ALA A 180 -11.37 -4.43 -19.15
N ARG A 181 -10.59 -3.85 -18.23
CA ARG A 181 -9.29 -4.40 -17.81
C ARG A 181 -9.45 -5.74 -17.08
N SER A 182 -10.42 -5.85 -16.18
CA SER A 182 -10.72 -7.11 -15.49
C SER A 182 -11.09 -8.22 -16.48
N ILE A 183 -11.94 -7.94 -17.48
CA ILE A 183 -12.30 -8.90 -18.54
C ILE A 183 -11.08 -9.33 -19.34
N HIS A 184 -10.20 -8.38 -19.70
CA HIS A 184 -8.97 -8.68 -20.43
C HIS A 184 -8.04 -9.61 -19.66
N ILE A 185 -7.84 -9.38 -18.37
CA ILE A 185 -7.01 -10.25 -17.53
C ILE A 185 -7.67 -11.63 -17.36
N MET A 186 -8.99 -11.68 -17.11
CA MET A 186 -9.72 -12.94 -17.03
C MET A 186 -9.64 -13.74 -18.33
N LEU A 187 -9.70 -13.08 -19.50
CA LEU A 187 -9.53 -13.75 -20.80
C LEU A 187 -8.14 -14.40 -20.92
N LYS A 188 -7.09 -13.68 -20.53
CA LYS A 188 -5.71 -14.21 -20.52
C LYS A 188 -5.56 -15.39 -19.57
N ILE A 189 -6.18 -15.32 -18.39
CA ILE A 189 -6.20 -16.44 -17.43
C ILE A 189 -6.90 -17.65 -18.05
N HIS A 190 -8.06 -17.46 -18.68
CA HIS A 190 -8.80 -18.55 -19.32
C HIS A 190 -7.99 -19.22 -20.45
N GLN A 191 -7.26 -18.43 -21.25
CA GLN A 191 -6.41 -18.95 -22.32
C GLN A 191 -5.26 -19.81 -21.79
N ASN A 192 -4.62 -19.38 -20.69
CA ASN A 192 -3.47 -20.10 -20.11
C ASN A 192 -3.89 -21.25 -19.19
N TYR A 193 -5.03 -21.11 -18.50
CA TYR A 193 -5.54 -22.06 -17.51
C TYR A 193 -7.05 -22.29 -17.68
N PRO A 194 -7.48 -23.04 -18.71
CA PRO A 194 -8.90 -23.20 -19.05
C PRO A 194 -9.76 -23.83 -17.96
N SER A 195 -9.15 -24.53 -17.00
CA SER A 195 -9.83 -25.17 -15.87
C SER A 195 -10.20 -24.22 -14.73
N ILE A 196 -9.68 -22.99 -14.72
CA ILE A 196 -10.01 -22.00 -13.69
C ILE A 196 -11.41 -21.41 -13.99
N PRO A 197 -12.36 -21.52 -13.05
CA PRO A 197 -13.71 -20.98 -13.25
C PRO A 197 -13.68 -19.46 -13.28
N LEU A 198 -14.30 -18.87 -14.31
CA LEU A 198 -14.39 -17.42 -14.51
C LEU A 198 -15.79 -17.02 -14.96
N PRO A 199 -16.28 -15.82 -14.61
CA PRO A 199 -17.61 -15.33 -14.97
C PRO A 199 -17.67 -14.78 -16.41
N ILE A 200 -16.83 -15.30 -17.32
CA ILE A 200 -16.79 -14.89 -18.72
C ILE A 200 -17.06 -16.09 -19.62
N GLN A 201 -17.80 -15.84 -20.71
CA GLN A 201 -17.99 -16.83 -21.76
C GLN A 201 -17.27 -16.35 -23.02
N VAL A 202 -16.24 -17.08 -23.43
CA VAL A 202 -15.53 -16.79 -24.69
C VAL A 202 -16.35 -17.38 -25.83
N LYS A 203 -16.82 -16.52 -26.74
CA LYS A 203 -17.49 -16.96 -27.97
C LYS A 203 -16.48 -17.01 -29.11
N PRO A 204 -16.50 -18.04 -29.96
CA PRO A 204 -15.68 -18.04 -31.18
C PRO A 204 -16.10 -16.88 -32.07
N VAL A 205 -15.14 -16.30 -32.80
CA VAL A 205 -15.42 -15.27 -33.79
C VAL A 205 -16.08 -15.96 -34.99
N SER A 206 -17.38 -15.73 -35.17
CA SER A 206 -18.09 -16.16 -36.39
C SER A 206 -17.85 -15.13 -37.49
N GLU A 207 -16.99 -15.44 -38.46
CA GLU A 207 -16.92 -14.66 -39.70
C GLU A 207 -18.24 -14.81 -40.45
N LEU A 208 -19.12 -13.82 -40.38
CA LEU A 208 -20.19 -13.66 -41.36
C LEU A 208 -19.54 -13.20 -42.67
N ARG A 209 -19.09 -14.15 -43.49
CA ARG A 209 -18.76 -13.88 -44.89
C ARG A 209 -20.08 -13.54 -45.58
N GLY A 210 -20.33 -12.25 -45.77
CA GLY A 210 -21.43 -11.76 -46.59
C GLY A 210 -21.31 -12.35 -48.00
N VAL A 211 -22.38 -13.00 -48.44
CA VAL A 211 -22.58 -13.50 -49.81
C VAL A 211 -22.95 -12.34 -50.71
#